data_AF-A0A920DQM1-F1
#
_entry.id   AF-A0A920DQM1-F1
#
_cell.length_a   1.000
_cell.length_b   1.000
_cell.length_c   1.000
_cell.angle_alpha   90.00
_cell.angle_beta   90.00
_cell.angle_gamma   90.00
#
_symmetry.space_group_name_H-M   'P 1'
#
loop_
_entity.id
_entity.type
_entity.pdbx_description
1 polymer ?
#
loop_
_entity_poly.entity_id
_entity_poly.type
_entity_poly.pdbx_seq_one_letter_code
_entity_poly.pdbx_strand_id
1 'polypeptide(L)'
;MAQESSNSNWWIWKVFWILLVVTGVEVILGIIKPPFLVETIFLGTKLLNHIFIILTLVKAAYIVMVFMHLGHEVKGLRWVIIAPMFVLIPYLLFILLVEGFSNYI
;
A
#
# COMPACT_ATOMS: atom_id res chain seq x y z
N MET A 1 39.20 -23.02 -4.15
CA MET A 1 37.83 -23.50 -4.44
C MET A 1 36.90 -22.33 -4.23
N ALA A 2 36.39 -21.74 -5.31
CA ALA A 2 35.37 -20.70 -5.23
C ALA A 2 34.04 -21.38 -4.86
N GLN A 3 33.50 -21.06 -3.69
CA GLN A 3 32.14 -21.44 -3.32
C GLN A 3 31.19 -20.51 -4.08
N GLU A 4 30.66 -21.01 -5.20
CA GLU A 4 29.57 -20.36 -5.93
C GLU A 4 28.30 -20.50 -5.08
N SER A 5 27.93 -19.44 -4.36
CA SER A 5 26.66 -19.40 -3.65
C SER A 5 25.54 -19.27 -4.67
N SER A 6 24.76 -20.32 -4.86
CA SER A 6 23.50 -20.24 -5.61
C SER A 6 22.61 -19.20 -4.93
N ASN A 7 22.53 -17.99 -5.50
CA ASN A 7 21.72 -16.90 -5.00
C ASN A 7 20.23 -17.27 -5.15
N SER A 8 19.67 -17.90 -4.12
CA SER A 8 18.26 -18.31 -4.13
C SER A 8 17.36 -17.08 -3.93
N ASN A 9 16.99 -16.42 -5.04
CA ASN A 9 15.98 -15.35 -5.07
C ASN A 9 14.56 -15.85 -4.74
N TRP A 10 14.43 -17.10 -4.30
CA TRP A 10 13.17 -17.78 -4.02
C TRP A 10 12.34 -17.10 -2.93
N TRP A 11 12.99 -16.44 -1.97
CA TRP A 11 12.31 -15.67 -0.93
C TRP A 11 11.56 -14.45 -1.49
N ILE A 12 12.11 -13.80 -2.53
CA ILE A 12 11.48 -12.67 -3.24
C ILE A 12 10.22 -13.16 -3.96
N TRP A 13 10.32 -14.29 -4.63
CA TRP A 13 9.20 -14.93 -5.32
C TRP A 13 8.06 -15.31 -4.36
N LYS A 14 8.38 -15.77 -3.16
CA LYS A 14 7.37 -15.99 -2.09
C LYS A 14 6.63 -14.71 -1.72
N VAL A 15 7.36 -13.63 -1.49
CA VAL A 15 6.75 -12.34 -1.08
C VAL A 15 5.93 -11.73 -2.21
N PHE A 16 6.42 -11.84 -3.45
CA PHE A 16 5.67 -11.45 -4.63
C PHE A 16 4.30 -12.13 -4.71
N TRP A 17 4.25 -13.46 -4.56
CA TRP A 17 2.99 -14.20 -4.59
C TRP A 17 2.05 -13.83 -3.44
N ILE A 18 2.56 -13.62 -2.23
CA ILE A 18 1.75 -13.15 -1.09
C ILE A 18 1.10 -11.80 -1.43
N LEU A 19 1.89 -10.84 -1.90
CA LEU A 19 1.38 -9.51 -2.22
C LEU A 19 0.43 -9.51 -3.43
N LEU A 20 0.69 -10.37 -4.42
CA LEU A 20 -0.19 -10.55 -5.56
C LEU A 20 -1.55 -11.10 -5.13
N VAL A 21 -1.58 -12.12 -4.27
CA VAL A 21 -2.83 -12.69 -3.75
C VAL A 21 -3.59 -11.66 -2.91
N VAL A 22 -2.92 -10.98 -1.99
CA VAL A 22 -3.54 -9.92 -1.16
C VAL A 22 -4.16 -8.84 -2.04
N THR A 23 -3.43 -8.38 -3.05
CA THR A 23 -3.91 -7.35 -3.99
C THR A 23 -5.05 -7.87 -4.86
N GLY A 24 -4.98 -9.13 -5.32
CA GLY A 24 -6.04 -9.78 -6.08
C GLY A 24 -7.34 -9.89 -5.27
N VAL A 25 -7.25 -10.30 -4.01
CA VAL A 25 -8.39 -10.35 -3.09
C VAL A 25 -8.99 -8.95 -2.89
N GLU A 26 -8.16 -7.94 -2.73
CA GLU A 26 -8.60 -6.54 -2.60
C GLU A 26 -9.43 -6.11 -3.83
N VAL A 27 -8.91 -6.33 -5.04
CA VAL A 27 -9.62 -5.99 -6.29
C VAL A 27 -10.93 -6.78 -6.44
N ILE A 28 -10.92 -8.08 -6.13
CA ILE A 28 -12.12 -8.94 -6.20
C ILE A 28 -13.20 -8.44 -5.21
N LEU A 29 -12.82 -8.12 -3.98
CA LEU A 29 -13.75 -7.53 -2.99
C LEU A 29 -14.29 -6.17 -3.46
N GLY A 30 -13.47 -5.39 -4.18
CA GLY A 30 -13.87 -4.11 -4.76
C GLY A 30 -14.87 -4.23 -5.90
N ILE A 31 -14.83 -5.33 -6.67
CA ILE A 31 -15.77 -5.59 -7.76
C ILE A 31 -17.06 -6.20 -7.22
N ILE A 32 -16.95 -7.25 -6.40
CA ILE A 32 -18.11 -8.02 -5.92
C ILE A 32 -18.91 -7.25 -4.87
N LYS A 33 -18.27 -6.38 -4.07
CA LYS A 33 -18.87 -5.55 -3.01
C LYS A 33 -19.99 -6.29 -2.25
N PRO A 34 -19.66 -7.38 -1.55
CA PRO A 34 -20.65 -8.25 -0.93
C PRO A 34 -21.54 -7.45 0.04
N PRO A 35 -22.87 -7.69 0.04
CA PRO A 35 -23.84 -6.88 0.79
C PRO A 35 -23.52 -6.80 2.29
N PHE A 36 -22.98 -7.86 2.89
CA PHE A 36 -22.60 -7.84 4.31
C PHE A 36 -21.54 -6.78 4.64
N LEU A 37 -20.59 -6.47 3.74
CA LEU A 37 -19.56 -5.44 3.94
C LEU A 37 -20.04 -4.02 3.59
N VAL A 38 -21.15 -3.94 2.84
CA VAL A 38 -21.69 -2.69 2.30
C VAL A 38 -22.82 -2.15 3.17
N GLU A 39 -23.58 -3.04 3.80
CA GLU A 39 -24.70 -2.73 4.71
C GLU A 39 -24.24 -2.57 6.16
N THR A 40 -23.09 -3.13 6.52
CA THR A 40 -22.44 -2.84 7.81
C THR A 40 -21.82 -1.46 7.77
N ILE A 41 -22.51 -0.49 8.36
CA ILE A 41 -22.03 0.87 8.52
C ILE A 41 -21.21 0.89 9.82
N PHE A 42 -19.90 1.08 9.68
CA PHE A 42 -19.00 1.24 10.80
C PHE A 42 -18.36 2.62 10.71
N LEU A 43 -18.45 3.41 11.78
CA LEU A 43 -17.96 4.80 11.82
C LEU A 43 -18.48 5.68 10.66
N GLY A 44 -19.78 5.56 10.35
CA GLY A 44 -20.45 6.40 9.34
C GLY A 44 -20.10 6.09 7.88
N THR A 45 -19.24 5.10 7.62
CA THR A 45 -18.90 4.66 6.26
C THR A 45 -19.02 3.14 6.11
N LYS A 46 -19.06 2.66 4.87
CA LYS A 46 -19.17 1.22 4.58
C LYS A 46 -17.95 0.50 5.16
N LEU A 47 -18.17 -0.63 5.86
CA LEU A 47 -17.08 -1.45 6.41
C LEU A 47 -16.06 -1.86 5.33
N LEU A 48 -16.54 -2.02 4.09
CA LEU A 48 -15.69 -2.23 2.91
C LEU A 48 -14.56 -1.18 2.79
N ASN A 49 -14.84 0.11 2.98
CA ASN A 49 -13.81 1.16 2.87
C ASN A 49 -12.73 1.02 3.93
N HIS A 50 -13.11 0.67 5.16
CA HIS A 50 -12.14 0.46 6.24
C HIS A 50 -11.19 -0.69 5.93
N ILE A 51 -11.73 -1.82 5.44
CA ILE A 51 -10.94 -2.98 5.04
C ILE A 51 -9.98 -2.64 3.89
N PHE A 52 -10.45 -1.87 2.91
CA PHE A 52 -9.60 -1.39 1.81
C PHE A 52 -8.44 -0.52 2.29
N ILE A 53 -8.70 0.43 3.19
CA ILE A 53 -7.64 1.29 3.75
C ILE A 53 -6.61 0.45 4.51
N ILE A 54 -7.06 -0.49 5.35
CA ILE A 54 -6.16 -1.34 6.14
C ILE A 54 -5.33 -2.24 5.23
N LEU A 55 -5.95 -2.94 4.27
CA LEU A 55 -5.24 -3.81 3.33
C LEU A 55 -4.22 -3.02 2.48
N THR A 56 -4.57 -1.80 2.07
CA THR A 56 -3.69 -0.92 1.31
C THR A 56 -2.48 -0.47 2.14
N LEU A 57 -2.67 -0.14 3.42
CA LEU A 57 -1.56 0.20 4.32
C LEU A 57 -0.64 -1.00 4.60
N VAL A 58 -1.24 -2.17 4.84
CA VAL A 58 -0.47 -3.40 5.09
C VAL A 58 0.37 -3.76 3.88
N LYS A 59 -0.19 -3.76 2.67
CA LYS A 59 0.58 -4.06 1.45
C LYS A 59 1.67 -3.04 1.21
N ALA A 60 1.40 -1.74 1.39
CA ALA A 60 2.39 -0.68 1.21
C ALA A 60 3.57 -0.86 2.18
N ALA A 61 3.30 -1.15 3.45
CA ALA A 61 4.34 -1.43 4.44
C ALA A 61 5.16 -2.67 4.05
N TYR A 62 4.51 -3.74 3.59
CA TYR A 62 5.20 -4.96 3.16
C TYR A 62 6.09 -4.72 1.93
N ILE A 63 5.64 -3.92 0.95
CA ILE A 63 6.43 -3.54 -0.23
C ILE A 63 7.67 -2.74 0.19
N VAL A 64 7.50 -1.72 1.03
CA VAL A 64 8.61 -0.86 1.48
C VAL A 64 9.63 -1.66 2.29
N MET A 65 9.18 -2.56 3.17
CA MET A 65 10.11 -3.37 3.96
C MET A 65 10.87 -4.40 3.12
N VAL A 66 10.19 -5.06 2.17
CA VAL A 66 10.74 -6.21 1.44
C VAL A 66 11.35 -5.83 0.09
N PHE A 67 10.59 -5.20 -0.80
CA PHE A 67 11.03 -4.96 -2.17
C PHE A 67 12.04 -3.83 -2.28
N MET A 68 11.91 -2.85 -1.39
CA MET A 68 12.85 -1.75 -1.35
C MET A 68 14.02 -2.01 -0.38
N HIS A 69 14.13 -3.23 0.18
CA HIS A 69 15.22 -3.70 1.05
C HIS A 69 15.61 -2.76 2.21
N LEU A 70 14.70 -1.88 2.65
CA LEU A 70 15.01 -0.83 3.61
C LEU A 70 15.18 -1.31 5.06
N GLY A 71 15.04 -2.61 5.31
CA GLY A 71 15.14 -3.19 6.65
C GLY A 71 16.54 -3.08 7.26
N HIS A 72 17.59 -3.13 6.43
CA HIS A 72 18.99 -3.06 6.87
C HIS A 72 19.78 -1.91 6.24
N GLU A 73 19.11 -1.06 5.46
CA GLU A 73 19.72 0.06 4.74
C GLU A 73 19.92 1.31 5.61
N VAL A 74 20.72 2.24 5.10
CA VAL A 74 21.04 3.49 5.79
C VAL A 74 19.76 4.27 6.12
N LYS A 75 19.64 4.72 7.37
CA LYS A 75 18.44 5.40 7.89
C LYS A 75 17.99 6.58 7.01
N GLY A 76 18.93 7.28 6.36
CA GLY A 76 18.62 8.37 5.43
C GLY A 76 17.83 7.92 4.19
N LEU A 77 18.20 6.81 3.57
CA LEU A 77 17.50 6.29 2.38
C LEU A 77 16.06 5.87 2.73
N ARG A 78 15.85 5.42 3.98
CA ARG A 78 14.52 5.12 4.50
C ARG A 78 13.62 6.34 4.65
N TRP A 79 14.15 7.44 5.14
CA TRP A 79 13.39 8.68 5.23
C TRP A 79 13.08 9.27 3.85
N VAL A 80 13.96 9.12 2.85
CA VAL A 80 13.71 9.60 1.49
C VAL A 80 12.50 8.93 0.84
N ILE A 81 12.26 7.65 1.11
CA ILE A 81 11.11 6.92 0.54
C ILE A 81 9.84 7.13 1.37
N ILE A 82 9.96 7.18 2.70
CA ILE A 82 8.81 7.35 3.59
C ILE A 82 8.28 8.80 3.56
N ALA A 83 9.17 9.81 3.56
CA ALA A 83 8.77 11.22 3.63
C ALA A 83 7.78 11.67 2.53
N PRO A 84 7.97 11.37 1.23
CA PRO A 84 7.02 11.80 0.20
C PRO A 84 5.65 11.11 0.33
N MET A 85 5.60 9.88 0.88
CA MET A 85 4.32 9.21 1.13
C MET A 85 3.47 9.97 2.17
N PHE A 86 4.09 10.52 3.20
CA PHE A 86 3.40 11.22 4.29
C PHE A 86 3.26 12.72 4.08
N VAL A 87 4.15 13.36 3.32
CA VAL A 87 4.14 14.81 3.09
C VAL A 87 3.55 15.13 1.71
N LEU A 88 4.05 14.49 0.66
CA LEU A 88 3.79 14.90 -0.72
C LEU A 88 2.38 14.49 -1.16
N ILE A 89 1.92 13.27 -0.82
CA ILE A 89 0.57 12.79 -1.19
C ILE A 89 -0.54 13.63 -0.55
N PRO A 90 -0.58 13.86 0.78
CA PRO A 90 -1.64 14.68 1.39
C PRO A 90 -1.56 16.14 0.95
N TYR A 91 -0.35 16.68 0.74
CA TYR A 91 -0.16 18.05 0.27
C TYR A 91 -0.67 18.26 -1.16
N LEU A 92 -0.41 17.33 -2.08
CA LEU A 92 -1.01 17.37 -3.42
C LEU A 92 -2.54 17.25 -3.36
N LEU A 93 -3.06 16.38 -2.52
CA LEU A 93 -4.51 16.20 -2.38
C LEU A 93 -5.16 17.49 -1.84
N PHE A 94 -4.52 18.14 -0.87
CA PHE A 94 -4.94 19.45 -0.36
C PHE A 94 -4.93 20.53 -1.46
N ILE A 95 -3.82 20.65 -2.22
CA ILE A 95 -3.70 21.70 -3.25
C ILE A 95 -4.73 21.50 -4.37
N LEU A 96 -4.97 20.25 -4.79
CA LEU A 96 -5.96 19.92 -5.80
C LEU A 96 -7.40 20.23 -5.34
N LEU A 97 -7.71 19.99 -4.06
CA LEU A 97 -9.02 20.33 -3.52
C LEU A 97 -9.23 21.83 -3.38
N VAL A 98 -8.19 22.57 -2.95
CA VAL A 98 -8.26 24.04 -2.83
C VAL A 98 -8.37 24.70 -4.20
N GLU A 99 -7.49 24.35 -5.14
CA GLU A 99 -7.53 24.88 -6.50
C GLU A 99 -8.82 24.46 -7.22
N GLY A 100 -9.23 23.20 -7.07
CA GLY A 100 -10.47 22.70 -7.67
C GLY A 100 -11.72 23.42 -7.13
N PHE A 101 -11.78 23.69 -5.84
CA PHE A 101 -12.88 24.45 -5.23
C PHE A 101 -12.86 25.93 -5.63
N SER A 102 -11.67 26.55 -5.67
CA SER A 102 -11.51 27.96 -6.04
C SER A 102 -11.80 28.25 -7.53
N ASN A 103 -11.64 27.27 -8.43
CA ASN A 103 -11.96 27.45 -9.85
C ASN A 103 -13.40 27.04 -10.21
N TYR A 104 -14.11 26.37 -9.30
CA TYR A 104 -15.51 25.93 -9.50
C TYR A 104 -16.54 26.95 -8.98
N ILE A 105 -16.13 27.83 -8.06
CA ILE A 105 -16.90 29.00 -7.57
C ILE A 105 -16.45 30.23 -8.34
#